data_AF-A0A946QHD8-F1
#
_entry.id   AF-A0A946QHD8-F1
#
_cell.length_a   1.000
_cell.length_b   1.000
_cell.length_c   1.000
_cell.angle_alpha   90.00
_cell.angle_beta   90.00
_cell.angle_gamma   90.00
#
_symmetry.space_group_name_H-M   'P 1'
#
loop_
_entity.id
_entity.type
_entity.pdbx_description
1 polymer ?
#
loop_
_entity_poly.entity_id
_entity_poly.type
_entity_poly.pdbx_seq_one_letter_code
_entity_poly.pdbx_strand_id
1 'polypeptide(L)'
;VIQKDLDNNQELLAEPFQTAMRVFGENNPYERLKELTRGQKIGKKDLVRFVENLEKVPLDFKERMKLLTPETYVGLAQELVDLYFQQNKK
;
A
#
# COMPACT_ATOMS: atom_id res chain seq x y z
N VAL A 1 -7.14 -17.38 9.82
CA VAL A 1 -7.34 -17.54 8.36
C VAL A 1 -7.16 -16.19 7.68
N ILE A 2 -8.03 -15.21 7.92
CA ILE A 2 -7.93 -13.85 7.34
C ILE A 2 -6.55 -13.19 7.49
N GLN A 3 -5.97 -13.16 8.70
CA GLN A 3 -4.64 -12.55 8.90
C GLN A 3 -3.56 -13.19 8.02
N LYS A 4 -3.55 -14.53 7.98
CA LYS A 4 -2.59 -15.29 7.18
C LYS A 4 -2.78 -15.03 5.68
N ASP A 5 -4.02 -14.82 5.25
CA ASP A 5 -4.31 -14.46 3.86
C ASP A 5 -3.78 -13.06 3.57
N LEU A 6 -3.99 -12.08 4.44
CA LEU A 6 -3.44 -10.73 4.28
C LEU A 6 -1.90 -10.74 4.22
N ASP A 7 -1.24 -11.49 5.11
CA ASP A 7 0.22 -11.59 5.13
C ASP A 7 0.79 -12.16 3.82
N ASN A 8 0.04 -13.07 3.18
CA ASN A 8 0.45 -13.74 1.94
C ASN A 8 0.14 -12.95 0.65
N ASN A 9 -0.59 -11.82 0.74
CA ASN A 9 -1.04 -11.04 -0.40
C ASN A 9 -0.51 -9.60 -0.36
N GLN A 10 0.82 -9.45 -0.36
CA GLN A 10 1.47 -8.13 -0.36
C GLN A 10 1.24 -7.33 -1.64
N GLU A 11 0.85 -8.01 -2.74
CA GLU A 11 0.43 -7.41 -4.01
C GLU A 11 -0.74 -6.42 -3.87
N LEU A 12 -1.54 -6.51 -2.80
CA LEU A 12 -2.61 -5.56 -2.52
C LEU A 12 -2.07 -4.14 -2.27
N LEU A 13 -0.79 -4.00 -1.92
CA LEU A 13 -0.12 -2.70 -1.74
C LEU A 13 0.35 -2.07 -3.05
N ALA A 14 0.13 -2.72 -4.19
CA ALA A 14 0.49 -2.19 -5.50
C ALA A 14 -0.19 -0.84 -5.78
N GLU A 15 -1.51 -0.77 -5.61
CA GLU A 15 -2.28 0.44 -5.89
C GLU A 15 -1.84 1.67 -5.05
N PRO A 16 -1.70 1.61 -3.72
CA PRO A 16 -1.25 2.77 -2.94
C PRO A 16 0.16 3.22 -3.32
N PHE A 17 1.03 2.30 -3.71
CA PHE A 17 2.39 2.62 -4.14
C PHE A 17 2.36 3.36 -5.47
N GLN A 18 1.56 2.88 -6.43
CA GLN A 18 1.36 3.55 -7.71
C GLN A 18 0.78 4.96 -7.50
N THR A 19 -0.20 5.11 -6.60
CA THR A 19 -0.84 6.38 -6.30
C THR A 19 0.15 7.36 -5.68
N ALA A 20 0.96 6.92 -4.71
CA ALA A 20 2.04 7.74 -4.14
C ALA A 20 3.04 8.20 -5.20
N MET A 21 3.49 7.28 -6.06
CA MET A 21 4.37 7.61 -7.17
C MET A 21 3.77 8.67 -8.09
N ARG A 22 2.46 8.60 -8.42
CA ARG A 22 1.79 9.63 -9.21
C ARG A 22 1.75 10.99 -8.50
N VAL A 23 1.46 11.00 -7.19
CA VAL A 23 1.40 12.22 -6.38
C VAL A 23 2.74 12.95 -6.36
N PHE A 24 3.84 12.22 -6.22
CA PHE A 24 5.19 12.80 -6.20
C PHE A 24 5.82 12.92 -7.60
N GLY A 25 5.05 12.64 -8.66
CA GLY A 25 5.49 12.81 -10.04
C GLY A 25 6.59 11.84 -10.48
N GLU A 26 6.64 10.63 -9.92
CA GLU A 26 7.55 9.58 -10.35
C GLU A 26 7.33 9.14 -11.79
N ASN A 27 8.42 8.76 -12.44
CA ASN A 27 8.38 8.37 -13.84
C ASN A 27 7.84 6.94 -13.99
N ASN A 28 6.95 6.74 -14.96
CA ASN A 28 6.36 5.44 -15.32
C ASN A 28 5.87 4.58 -14.13
N PRO A 29 4.99 5.09 -13.24
CA PRO A 29 4.61 4.37 -12.01
C PRO A 29 4.04 2.97 -12.24
N TYR A 30 3.20 2.83 -13.26
CA TYR A 30 2.57 1.56 -13.60
C TYR A 30 3.58 0.52 -14.09
N GLU A 31 4.48 0.89 -15.02
CA GLU A 31 5.46 -0.05 -15.57
C GLU A 31 6.48 -0.47 -14.52
N ARG A 32 6.98 0.46 -13.69
CA ARG A 32 7.92 0.13 -12.59
C ARG A 32 7.34 -0.88 -11.61
N LEU A 33 6.04 -0.76 -11.33
CA LEU A 33 5.35 -1.66 -10.40
C LEU A 33 4.97 -2.99 -11.05
N LYS A 34 4.62 -2.97 -12.33
CA LYS A 34 4.40 -4.17 -13.15
C LYS A 34 5.67 -5.00 -13.26
N GLU A 35 6.83 -4.38 -13.45
CA GLU A 35 8.12 -5.07 -13.43
C GLU A 35 8.40 -5.76 -12.09
N LEU A 36 8.09 -5.10 -10.97
CA LEU A 36 8.23 -5.68 -9.63
C LEU A 36 7.35 -6.93 -9.43
N THR A 37 6.14 -6.91 -9.97
CA THR A 37 5.10 -7.94 -9.74
C THR A 37 5.03 -9.01 -10.83
N ARG A 38 5.78 -8.87 -11.93
CA ARG A 38 5.68 -9.78 -13.08
C ARG A 38 6.30 -11.14 -12.77
N GLY A 39 5.46 -12.17 -12.74
CA GLY A 39 5.89 -13.57 -12.69
C GLY A 39 6.39 -14.05 -11.32
N GLN A 40 6.22 -13.25 -10.26
CA GLN A 40 6.68 -13.59 -8.92
C GLN A 40 5.73 -13.05 -7.84
N LYS A 41 5.59 -13.80 -6.74
CA LYS A 41 4.94 -13.28 -5.52
C LYS A 41 5.89 -12.28 -4.87
N ILE A 42 5.43 -11.05 -4.70
CA ILE A 42 6.22 -10.03 -4.02
C ILE A 42 6.13 -10.22 -2.51
N GLY A 43 7.27 -10.09 -1.83
CA GLY A 43 7.33 -10.04 -0.38
C GLY A 43 7.44 -8.62 0.15
N LYS A 44 7.25 -8.46 1.46
CA LYS A 44 7.45 -7.18 2.15
C LYS A 44 8.85 -6.60 1.93
N LYS A 45 9.88 -7.45 1.88
CA LYS A 45 11.27 -7.02 1.62
C LYS A 45 11.46 -6.42 0.23
N ASP A 46 10.78 -6.97 -0.79
CA ASP A 46 10.86 -6.49 -2.16
C ASP A 46 10.21 -5.11 -2.29
N LEU A 47 9.05 -4.91 -1.63
CA LEU A 47 8.37 -3.63 -1.54
C LEU A 47 9.23 -2.57 -0.83
N VAL A 48 9.85 -2.92 0.30
CA VAL A 48 10.75 -2.00 1.02
C VAL A 48 11.92 -1.58 0.12
N ARG A 49 12.56 -2.54 -0.56
CA ARG A 49 13.66 -2.26 -1.50
C ARG A 49 13.21 -1.39 -2.66
N PHE A 50 12.00 -1.61 -3.17
CA PHE A 50 11.41 -0.79 -4.23
C PHE A 50 11.23 0.67 -3.80
N VAL A 51 10.71 0.90 -2.58
CA VAL A 51 10.49 2.25 -2.03
C VAL A 51 11.79 3.03 -1.89
N GLU A 52 12.89 2.38 -1.51
CA GLU A 52 14.20 3.05 -1.42
C GLU A 52 14.63 3.65 -2.76
N ASN A 53 14.33 2.96 -3.87
CA ASN A 53 14.69 3.36 -5.23
C ASN A 53 13.78 4.42 -5.85
N LEU A 54 12.81 4.98 -5.10
CA LEU A 54 12.00 6.11 -5.55
C LEU A 54 12.80 7.40 -5.31
N GLU A 55 13.01 8.23 -6.32
CA GLU A 55 13.85 9.43 -6.20
C GLU A 55 13.05 10.65 -5.75
N LYS A 56 11.80 10.76 -6.22
CA LYS A 56 10.95 11.94 -6.01
C LYS A 56 10.09 11.86 -4.75
N VAL A 57 9.98 10.69 -4.14
CA VAL A 57 9.20 10.48 -2.91
C VAL A 57 10.03 10.92 -1.69
N PRO A 58 9.53 11.85 -0.86
CA PRO A 58 10.20 12.28 0.38
C PRO A 58 10.47 11.14 1.36
N LEU A 59 11.53 11.27 2.17
CA LEU A 59 11.96 10.22 3.12
C LEU A 59 10.89 9.87 4.15
N ASP A 60 10.21 10.85 4.73
CA ASP A 60 9.11 10.65 5.68
C ASP A 60 7.96 9.84 5.04
N PHE A 61 7.66 10.12 3.78
CA PHE A 61 6.66 9.37 3.03
C PHE A 61 7.13 7.95 2.71
N LYS A 62 8.40 7.76 2.34
CA LYS A 62 9.00 6.44 2.14
C LYS A 62 8.91 5.58 3.41
N GLU A 63 9.23 6.14 4.57
CA GLU A 63 9.12 5.42 5.85
C GLU A 63 7.69 4.96 6.11
N ARG A 64 6.68 5.81 5.84
CA ARG A 64 5.28 5.43 5.91
C ARG A 64 4.92 4.30 4.93
N MET A 65 5.43 4.36 3.69
CA MET A 65 5.21 3.30 2.70
C MET A 65 5.81 1.96 3.13
N LYS A 66 6.98 1.95 3.78
CA LYS A 66 7.64 0.72 4.28
C LYS A 66 6.88 0.06 5.44
N LEU A 67 6.15 0.86 6.21
CA LEU A 67 5.33 0.38 7.33
C LEU A 67 3.97 -0.16 6.89
N LEU A 68 3.52 0.17 5.67
CA LEU A 68 2.22 -0.25 5.17
C LEU A 68 2.16 -1.78 5.03
N THR A 69 1.07 -2.35 5.52
CA THR A 69 0.69 -3.76 5.35
C THR A 69 -0.73 -3.85 4.80
N PRO A 70 -1.12 -4.97 4.16
CA PRO A 70 -2.50 -5.16 3.71
C PRO A 70 -3.53 -5.03 4.85
N GLU A 71 -3.14 -5.38 6.08
CA GLU A 71 -3.97 -5.21 7.29
C GLU A 71 -4.18 -3.74 7.66
N THR A 72 -3.14 -2.91 7.54
CA THR A 72 -3.25 -1.47 7.82
C THR A 72 -3.84 -0.67 6.66
N TYR A 73 -3.86 -1.23 5.45
CA TYR A 73 -4.35 -0.57 4.24
C TYR A 73 -5.87 -0.77 4.07
N VAL A 74 -6.64 -0.33 5.06
CA VAL A 74 -8.11 -0.46 5.07
C VAL A 74 -8.85 0.86 4.78
N GLY A 75 -8.11 1.95 4.53
CA GLY A 75 -8.69 3.27 4.30
C GLY A 75 -9.63 3.69 5.43
N LEU A 76 -10.81 4.20 5.08
CA LEU A 76 -11.83 4.66 6.03
C LEU A 76 -12.75 3.55 6.53
N ALA A 77 -12.43 2.26 6.32
CA ALA A 77 -13.36 1.16 6.60
C ALA A 77 -13.89 1.18 8.04
N GLN A 78 -13.00 1.34 9.02
CA GLN A 78 -13.41 1.42 10.43
C GLN A 78 -14.22 2.69 10.71
N GLU A 79 -13.77 3.85 10.22
CA GLU A 79 -14.43 5.13 10.45
C GLU A 79 -15.87 5.14 9.89
N LEU A 80 -16.10 4.52 8.73
CA LEU A 80 -17.42 4.41 8.13
C LEU A 80 -18.35 3.51 8.95
N VAL A 81 -17.83 2.43 9.55
CA VAL A 81 -18.59 1.56 10.46
C VAL A 81 -18.94 2.31 11.75
N ASP A 82 -17.98 3.03 12.33
CA ASP A 82 -18.20 3.84 13.53
C ASP A 82 -19.24 4.93 13.27
N LEU A 83 -19.15 5.62 12.13
CA LEU A 83 -20.11 6.62 11.69
C LEU A 83 -21.52 6.04 11.57
N TYR A 84 -21.66 4.85 10.96
CA TYR A 84 -22.95 4.16 10.86
C TYR A 84 -23.56 3.92 12.24
N PHE A 85 -22.81 3.42 13.21
CA PHE A 85 -23.33 3.18 14.55
C PHE A 85 -23.60 4.46 15.34
N GLN A 86 -22.84 5.53 15.12
CA GLN A 86 -23.11 6.82 15.74
C GLN A 86 -24.42 7.44 15.23
N GLN A 87 -24.68 7.36 13.93
CA GLN A 87 -25.88 7.91 13.30
C GLN A 87 -27.14 7.08 13.57
N ASN A 88 -26.99 5.77 13.79
CA ASN A 88 -28.11 4.84 14.00
C ASN A 88 -28.30 4.40 15.45
N LYS A 89 -27.57 5.00 16.41
CA LYS A 89 -27.90 4.87 17.83
C LYS A 89 -29.24 5.57 18.09
N LYS A 90 -30.29 4.77 18.25
CA LYS A 90 -31.56 5.22 18.88
C LYS A 90 -31.32 5.56 20.34
#